data_AF-A0A069CTG7-F1
#
_entry.id   AF-A0A069CTG7-F1
#
_cell.length_a   1.000
_cell.length_b   1.000
_cell.length_c   1.000
_cell.angle_alpha   90.00
_cell.angle_beta   90.00
_cell.angle_gamma   90.00
#
_symmetry.space_group_name_H-M   'P 1'
#
loop_
_entity.id
_entity.type
_entity.pdbx_description
1 polymer ?
#
loop_
_entity_poly.entity_id
_entity_poly.type
_entity_poly.pdbx_seq_one_letter_code
_entity_poly.pdbx_strand_id
1 'polypeptide(L)'
;MQEIFIKMRDRTGINHTFKYPWLNEEIYRFAKKSVGQAYIVGLTSDVKLIVHVTDLRERLPIIDNIIRLKNAGISLVYAPSRLEAVRMLFKYDIRKAALSVFEPSNLPISITWAKIVERLIAINRLKDLGLNYYADMKELNK
;
A
#
# COMPACT_ATOMS: atom_id res chain seq x y z
N MET A 1 12.13 12.20 -0.42
CA MET A 1 11.34 11.04 -0.92
C MET A 1 12.13 9.78 -0.60
N GLN A 2 11.53 8.79 0.07
CA GLN A 2 12.22 7.55 0.43
C GLN A 2 12.55 6.76 -0.84
N GLU A 3 13.80 6.28 -0.96
CA GLU A 3 14.22 5.47 -2.11
C GLU A 3 13.50 4.10 -2.09
N ILE A 4 12.91 3.73 -3.23
CA ILE A 4 12.21 2.45 -3.40
C ILE A 4 13.13 1.47 -4.11
N PHE A 5 13.25 0.25 -3.59
CA PHE A 5 14.11 -0.77 -4.18
C PHE A 5 13.61 -2.19 -3.87
N ILE A 6 14.03 -3.15 -4.70
CA ILE A 6 13.84 -4.58 -4.49
C ILE A 6 15.19 -5.20 -4.13
N LYS A 7 15.23 -5.96 -3.03
CA LYS A 7 16.37 -6.81 -2.66
C LYS A 7 16.02 -8.28 -2.89
N MET A 8 16.88 -9.00 -3.61
CA MET A 8 16.75 -10.44 -3.87
C MET A 8 18.09 -11.13 -3.65
N ARG A 9 18.05 -12.42 -3.30
CA ARG A 9 19.24 -13.25 -3.16
C ARG A 9 19.31 -14.25 -4.31
N ASP A 10 20.47 -14.37 -4.94
CA ASP A 10 20.71 -15.40 -5.96
C ASP A 10 21.00 -16.78 -5.34
N ARG A 11 21.14 -17.80 -6.18
CA ARG A 11 21.46 -19.18 -5.75
C ARG A 11 22.86 -19.33 -5.12
N THR A 12 23.78 -18.38 -5.31
CA THR A 12 25.12 -18.40 -4.70
C THR A 12 25.13 -17.74 -3.33
N GLY A 13 24.00 -17.13 -2.92
CA GLY A 13 23.84 -16.47 -1.64
C GLY A 13 24.11 -14.96 -1.67
N ILE A 14 24.42 -14.39 -2.83
CA ILE A 14 24.73 -12.98 -2.99
C ILE A 14 23.42 -12.17 -3.06
N ASN A 15 23.37 -11.06 -2.33
CA ASN A 15 22.23 -10.14 -2.38
C ASN A 15 22.42 -9.10 -3.48
N HIS A 16 21.37 -8.88 -4.26
CA HIS A 16 21.30 -7.90 -5.34
C HIS A 16 20.20 -6.89 -5.03
N THR A 17 20.44 -5.62 -5.33
CA THR A 17 19.50 -4.51 -5.09
C THR A 17 19.15 -3.83 -6.41
N PHE A 18 17.86 -3.73 -6.70
CA PHE A 18 17.33 -3.06 -7.88
C PHE A 18 16.58 -1.81 -7.45
N LYS A 19 17.09 -0.64 -7.83
CA LYS A 19 16.49 0.65 -7.48
C LYS A 19 15.33 0.97 -8.43
N TYR A 20 14.29 1.62 -7.93
CA TYR A 20 13.19 2.12 -8.78
C TYR A 20 13.63 3.39 -9.53
N PRO A 21 13.23 3.60 -10.80
CA PRO A 21 12.44 2.70 -11.64
C PRO A 21 13.25 1.51 -12.16
N TRP A 22 12.71 0.30 -12.00
CA TRP A 22 13.28 -0.92 -12.58
C TRP A 22 12.48 -1.37 -13.80
N LEU A 23 13.09 -2.19 -14.64
CA LEU A 23 12.38 -2.90 -15.71
C LEU A 23 11.82 -4.21 -15.17
N ASN A 24 10.52 -4.43 -15.30
CA ASN A 24 9.86 -5.64 -14.80
C ASN A 24 10.47 -6.91 -15.42
N GLU A 25 10.84 -6.89 -16.69
CA GLU A 25 11.53 -7.99 -17.39
C GLU A 25 12.91 -8.30 -16.79
N GLU A 26 13.63 -7.29 -16.28
CA GLU A 26 14.90 -7.50 -15.59
C GLU A 26 14.67 -8.21 -14.26
N ILE A 27 13.72 -7.72 -13.46
CA ILE A 27 13.34 -8.33 -12.18
C ILE A 27 12.89 -9.78 -12.39
N TYR A 28 12.08 -10.06 -13.41
CA TYR A 28 11.62 -11.42 -13.72
C TYR A 28 12.75 -12.35 -14.15
N ARG A 29 13.68 -11.87 -14.98
CA ARG A 29 14.85 -12.65 -15.39
C ARG A 29 15.73 -12.97 -14.18
N PHE A 30 15.90 -12.01 -13.27
CA PHE A 30 16.68 -12.21 -12.06
C PHE A 30 15.99 -13.20 -11.11
N ALA A 31 14.68 -13.03 -10.87
CA ALA A 31 13.89 -13.89 -10.00
C ALA A 31 13.99 -15.39 -10.33
N LYS A 32 14.09 -15.76 -11.62
CA LYS A 32 14.30 -17.16 -12.05
C LYS A 32 15.63 -17.77 -11.55
N LYS A 33 16.63 -16.92 -11.33
CA LYS A 33 17.96 -17.28 -10.79
C LYS A 33 18.06 -17.03 -9.28
N SER A 34 17.01 -16.50 -8.66
CA SER A 34 16.93 -16.21 -7.23
C SER A 34 16.33 -17.37 -6.45
N VAL A 35 16.44 -17.29 -5.13
CA VAL A 35 15.83 -18.22 -4.18
C VAL A 35 15.18 -17.46 -3.03
N GLY A 36 14.13 -18.05 -2.46
CA GLY A 36 13.46 -17.51 -1.28
C GLY A 36 12.63 -16.26 -1.59
N GLN A 37 12.94 -15.14 -0.94
CA GLN A 37 12.07 -13.97 -0.91
C GLN A 37 12.73 -12.72 -1.46
N ALA A 38 11.91 -11.91 -2.11
CA ALA A 38 12.20 -10.54 -2.48
C ALA A 38 11.67 -9.59 -1.39
N TYR A 39 12.50 -8.64 -1.00
CA TYR A 39 12.15 -7.58 -0.07
C TYR A 39 11.98 -6.28 -0.83
N ILE A 40 10.75 -5.77 -0.86
CA ILE A 40 10.41 -4.48 -1.45
C ILE A 40 10.40 -3.45 -0.33
N VAL A 41 11.22 -2.42 -0.46
CA VAL A 41 11.44 -1.40 0.57
C VAL A 41 11.05 -0.04 0.03
N GLY A 42 10.57 0.84 0.91
CA GLY A 42 10.26 2.24 0.58
C GLY A 42 8.82 2.49 0.14
N LEU A 43 7.96 1.46 0.10
CA LEU A 43 6.52 1.64 -0.18
C LEU A 43 5.83 2.45 0.93
N THR A 44 6.14 2.15 2.19
CA THR A 44 5.75 2.88 3.40
C THR A 44 6.96 3.06 4.30
N SER A 45 6.92 4.01 5.25
CA SER A 45 8.03 4.33 6.16
C SER A 45 8.51 3.13 6.97
N ASP A 46 7.58 2.29 7.42
CA ASP A 46 7.84 1.38 8.55
C ASP A 46 7.78 -0.11 8.16
N VAL A 47 7.52 -0.43 6.89
CA VAL A 47 7.26 -1.81 6.46
C VAL A 47 8.03 -2.15 5.20
N LYS A 48 8.74 -3.29 5.25
CA LYS A 48 9.23 -4.00 4.06
C LYS A 48 8.16 -5.00 3.62
N LEU A 49 7.75 -4.92 2.36
CA LEU A 49 6.88 -5.93 1.78
C LEU A 49 7.74 -7.14 1.40
N ILE A 50 7.29 -8.33 1.78
CA ILE A 50 8.00 -9.58 1.54
C ILE A 50 7.18 -10.43 0.58
N VAL A 51 7.78 -10.80 -0.55
CA VAL A 51 7.13 -11.58 -1.61
C VAL A 51 8.02 -12.74 -1.98
N HIS A 52 7.48 -13.94 -2.17
CA HIS A 52 8.28 -15.05 -2.69
C HIS A 52 8.71 -14.75 -4.14
N VAL A 53 9.94 -15.08 -4.52
CA VAL A 53 10.49 -14.69 -5.84
C VAL A 53 9.67 -15.22 -7.03
N THR A 54 8.96 -16.34 -6.86
CA THR A 54 8.06 -16.91 -7.88
C THR A 54 6.83 -16.05 -8.16
N ASP A 55 6.38 -15.30 -7.16
CA ASP A 55 5.12 -14.56 -7.22
C ASP A 55 5.34 -13.16 -7.78
N LEU A 56 6.60 -12.72 -7.93
CA LEU A 56 6.94 -11.38 -8.41
C LEU A 56 6.27 -11.05 -9.74
N ARG A 57 6.10 -12.02 -10.64
CA ARG A 57 5.41 -11.80 -11.92
C ARG A 57 3.99 -11.28 -11.75
N GLU A 58 3.26 -11.80 -10.77
CA GLU A 58 1.87 -11.39 -10.50
C GLU A 58 1.80 -10.18 -9.57
N ARG A 59 2.81 -10.02 -8.69
CA ARG A 59 2.81 -8.95 -7.69
C ARG A 59 3.40 -7.62 -8.18
N LEU A 60 4.35 -7.62 -9.11
CA LEU A 60 4.99 -6.38 -9.59
C LEU A 60 3.98 -5.37 -10.16
N PRO A 61 2.97 -5.74 -10.97
CA PRO A 61 1.97 -4.77 -11.44
C PRO A 61 1.20 -4.10 -10.30
N ILE A 62 0.92 -4.83 -9.21
CA ILE A 62 0.28 -4.29 -8.01
C ILE A 62 1.22 -3.30 -7.31
N ILE A 63 2.50 -3.69 -7.16
CA ILE A 63 3.54 -2.86 -6.56
C ILE A 63 3.74 -1.56 -7.35
N ASP A 64 3.80 -1.64 -8.69
CA ASP A 64 3.90 -0.47 -9.57
C ASP A 64 2.72 0.49 -9.38
N ASN A 65 1.49 -0.04 -9.26
CA ASN A 65 0.33 0.78 -8.98
C ASN A 65 0.41 1.44 -7.59
N ILE A 66 0.90 0.74 -6.56
CA ILE A 66 1.15 1.32 -5.23
C ILE A 66 2.17 2.46 -5.32
N ILE A 67 3.29 2.25 -6.01
CA ILE A 67 4.35 3.27 -6.21
C ILE A 67 3.79 4.49 -6.95
N ARG A 68 2.99 4.26 -8.00
CA ARG A 68 2.34 5.35 -8.76
C ARG A 68 1.45 6.21 -7.87
N LEU A 69 0.59 5.58 -7.05
CA LEU A 69 -0.28 6.32 -6.12
C LEU A 69 0.54 7.06 -5.06
N LYS A 70 1.61 6.45 -4.53
CA LYS A 70 2.53 7.09 -3.57
C LYS A 70 3.16 8.34 -4.17
N ASN A 71 3.69 8.24 -5.38
CA ASN A 71 4.33 9.36 -6.08
C ASN A 71 3.34 10.47 -6.46
N ALA A 72 2.06 10.13 -6.62
CA ALA A 72 0.97 11.10 -6.78
C ALA A 72 0.55 11.77 -5.45
N GLY A 73 1.22 11.49 -4.32
CA GLY A 73 0.90 12.09 -3.02
C GLY A 73 -0.31 11.48 -2.31
N ILE A 74 -0.85 10.37 -2.82
CA ILE A 74 -2.00 9.70 -2.21
C ILE A 74 -1.59 9.02 -0.91
N SER A 75 -2.42 9.18 0.11
CA SER A 75 -2.19 8.58 1.42
C SER A 75 -2.38 7.06 1.36
N LEU A 76 -1.31 6.33 1.69
CA LEU A 76 -1.22 4.88 1.61
C LEU A 76 -0.82 4.29 2.96
N VAL A 77 -1.39 3.14 3.31
CA VAL A 77 -1.02 2.37 4.50
C VAL A 77 -0.92 0.89 4.18
N TYR A 78 -0.06 0.19 4.91
CA TYR A 78 -0.03 -1.26 4.99
C TYR A 78 -0.76 -1.69 6.26
N ALA A 79 -1.82 -2.50 6.14
CA ALA A 79 -2.64 -2.91 7.28
C ALA A 79 -3.25 -4.30 7.08
N PRO A 80 -3.45 -5.10 8.15
CA PRO A 80 -4.00 -6.45 8.03
C PRO A 80 -5.50 -6.49 7.69
N SER A 81 -6.21 -5.36 7.76
CA SER A 81 -7.63 -5.27 7.45
C SER A 81 -8.04 -3.85 7.06
N ARG A 82 -9.21 -3.69 6.43
CA ARG A 82 -9.81 -2.38 6.12
C ARG A 82 -10.03 -1.52 7.35
N LEU A 83 -10.46 -2.13 8.47
CA LEU A 83 -10.69 -1.41 9.71
C LEU A 83 -9.39 -0.78 10.22
N GLU A 84 -8.31 -1.55 10.22
CA GLU A 84 -7.01 -1.08 10.67
C GLU A 84 -6.39 -0.09 9.69
N ALA A 85 -6.60 -0.29 8.39
CA ALA A 85 -6.20 0.66 7.36
C ALA A 85 -6.81 2.05 7.59
N VAL A 86 -8.12 2.12 7.83
CA VAL A 86 -8.81 3.38 8.10
C VAL A 86 -8.27 4.03 9.37
N ARG A 87 -8.06 3.26 10.45
CA ARG A 87 -7.45 3.79 11.67
C ARG A 87 -6.09 4.42 11.38
N MET A 88 -5.20 3.71 10.68
CA MET A 88 -3.86 4.21 10.35
C MET A 88 -3.90 5.45 9.44
N LEU A 89 -4.76 5.46 8.42
CA LEU A 89 -4.93 6.61 7.50
C LEU A 89 -5.31 7.89 8.25
N PHE A 90 -6.13 7.76 9.29
CA PHE A 90 -6.54 8.88 10.14
C PHE A 90 -5.72 9.02 11.43
N LYS A 91 -4.57 8.34 11.53
CA LYS A 91 -3.69 8.37 12.71
C LYS A 91 -4.42 8.06 14.03
N TYR A 92 -5.36 7.12 13.96
CA TYR A 92 -6.24 6.69 15.07
C TYR A 92 -7.11 7.80 15.67
N ASP A 93 -7.26 8.94 14.99
CA ASP A 93 -8.16 10.02 15.38
C ASP A 93 -9.55 9.82 14.76
N ILE A 94 -10.46 9.27 15.55
CA ILE A 94 -11.84 8.98 15.11
C ILE A 94 -12.62 10.26 14.78
N ARG A 95 -12.34 11.38 15.46
CA ARG A 95 -13.05 12.65 15.22
C ARG A 95 -12.62 13.22 13.87
N LYS A 96 -11.32 13.24 13.61
CA LYS A 96 -10.77 13.63 12.30
C LYS A 96 -11.30 12.75 11.18
N ALA A 97 -11.37 11.44 11.40
CA ALA A 97 -11.92 10.50 10.44
C ALA A 97 -13.39 10.79 10.13
N ALA A 98 -14.22 10.97 11.16
CA ALA A 98 -15.63 11.25 11.02
C ALA A 98 -15.91 12.57 10.30
N LEU A 99 -15.26 13.66 10.71
CA LEU A 99 -15.38 14.97 10.07
C LEU A 99 -14.87 14.97 8.63
N SER A 100 -14.03 14.00 8.26
CA SER A 100 -13.57 13.87 6.89
C SER A 100 -14.57 13.16 5.97
N VAL A 101 -15.55 12.42 6.48
CA VAL A 101 -16.43 11.53 5.69
C VAL A 101 -17.92 11.80 5.87
N PHE A 102 -18.30 12.45 6.97
CA PHE A 102 -19.65 12.90 7.26
C PHE A 102 -19.68 14.42 7.22
N GLU A 103 -20.80 14.97 6.76
CA GLU A 103 -21.07 16.40 6.91
C GLU A 103 -21.35 16.69 8.39
N PRO A 104 -20.91 17.86 8.93
CA PRO A 104 -21.17 18.22 10.32
C PRO A 104 -22.66 18.20 10.71
N SER A 105 -23.54 18.54 9.75
CA SER A 105 -25.00 18.52 9.89
C SER A 105 -25.62 17.11 9.93
N ASN A 106 -24.85 16.08 9.54
CA ASN A 106 -25.33 14.70 9.41
C ASN A 106 -24.37 13.70 10.11
N LEU A 107 -23.80 14.12 11.25
CA LEU A 107 -22.99 13.22 12.07
C LEU A 107 -23.90 12.21 12.79
N PRO A 108 -23.63 10.90 12.68
CA PRO A 108 -24.42 9.90 13.39
C PRO A 108 -24.25 10.04 14.91
N ILE A 109 -25.33 9.78 15.66
CA ILE A 109 -25.39 9.87 17.14
C ILE A 109 -24.28 9.05 17.81
N SER A 110 -23.93 7.89 17.24
CA SER A 110 -22.80 7.06 17.67
C SER A 110 -21.86 6.82 16.48
N ILE A 111 -20.67 7.42 16.57
CA ILE A 111 -19.59 7.30 15.57
C ILE A 111 -18.70 6.11 15.96
N THR A 112 -18.53 5.19 15.02
CA THR A 112 -17.62 4.04 15.18
C THR A 112 -16.71 3.93 13.96
N TRP A 113 -15.56 3.27 14.13
CA TRP A 113 -14.65 2.98 13.02
C TRP A 113 -15.31 2.17 11.91
N ALA A 114 -16.21 1.23 12.26
CA ALA A 114 -16.97 0.45 11.29
C ALA A 114 -17.84 1.34 10.38
N LYS A 115 -18.60 2.28 10.97
CA LYS A 115 -19.41 3.23 10.19
C LYS A 115 -18.57 4.13 9.28
N ILE A 116 -17.39 4.54 9.74
CA ILE A 116 -16.45 5.31 8.91
C ILE A 116 -15.96 4.48 7.72
N VAL A 117 -15.59 3.21 7.95
CA VAL A 117 -15.19 2.28 6.87
C VAL A 117 -16.31 2.12 5.86
N GLU A 118 -17.53 1.82 6.30
CA GLU A 118 -18.72 1.69 5.44
C GLU A 118 -18.94 2.95 4.60
N ARG A 119 -18.86 4.13 5.23
CA ARG A 119 -19.04 5.40 4.53
C ARG A 119 -17.96 5.64 3.48
N LEU A 120 -16.69 5.38 3.81
CA LEU A 120 -15.57 5.52 2.87
C LEU A 120 -15.69 4.60 1.67
N ILE A 121 -16.18 3.37 1.87
CA ILE A 121 -16.45 2.42 0.79
C ILE A 121 -17.62 2.94 -0.07
N ALA A 122 -18.72 3.38 0.56
CA ALA A 122 -19.90 3.88 -0.16
C ALA A 122 -19.61 5.08 -1.06
N ILE A 123 -18.64 5.93 -0.69
CA ILE A 123 -18.19 7.09 -1.49
C ILE A 123 -16.96 6.77 -2.36
N ASN A 124 -16.60 5.50 -2.55
CA ASN A 124 -15.46 5.03 -3.34
C ASN A 124 -14.11 5.68 -2.98
N ARG A 125 -13.92 6.03 -1.71
CA ARG A 125 -12.73 6.72 -1.22
C ARG A 125 -11.70 5.78 -0.60
N LEU A 126 -12.12 4.70 0.06
CA LEU A 126 -11.20 3.66 0.52
C LEU A 126 -10.98 2.64 -0.59
N LYS A 127 -9.75 2.52 -1.09
CA LYS A 127 -9.41 1.53 -2.13
C LYS A 127 -8.46 0.48 -1.58
N ASP A 128 -8.82 -0.78 -1.78
CA ASP A 128 -7.94 -1.94 -1.58
C ASP A 128 -7.05 -2.08 -2.81
N LEU A 129 -5.73 -2.05 -2.60
CA LEU A 129 -4.75 -2.18 -3.68
C LEU A 129 -4.21 -3.62 -3.80
N GLY A 130 -4.59 -4.52 -2.89
CA GLY A 130 -3.95 -5.82 -2.72
C GLY A 130 -2.69 -5.76 -1.85
N LEU A 131 -2.15 -6.93 -1.50
CA LEU A 131 -0.94 -7.07 -0.67
C LEU A 131 -1.02 -6.33 0.67
N ASN A 132 -2.23 -6.24 1.25
CA ASN A 132 -2.53 -5.50 2.49
C ASN A 132 -2.28 -3.98 2.39
N TYR A 133 -2.18 -3.42 1.18
CA TYR A 133 -2.11 -1.98 0.97
C TYR A 133 -3.49 -1.39 0.71
N TYR A 134 -3.73 -0.25 1.34
CA TYR A 134 -4.97 0.53 1.19
C TYR A 134 -4.65 1.99 0.93
N ALA A 135 -5.50 2.64 0.15
CA ALA A 135 -5.39 4.05 -0.21
C ALA A 135 -6.62 4.84 0.20
N ASP A 136 -6.40 6.09 0.63
CA ASP A 136 -7.43 7.12 0.68
C ASP A 136 -7.40 7.94 -0.62
N MET A 137 -8.41 7.75 -1.47
CA MET A 137 -8.53 8.34 -2.80
C MET A 137 -9.11 9.77 -2.79
N LYS A 138 -9.20 10.45 -1.64
CA LYS A 138 -9.75 11.81 -1.51
C LYS A 138 -9.21 12.78 -2.56
N GLU A 139 -7.90 12.74 -2.80
CA GLU A 139 -7.17 13.66 -3.68
C GLU A 139 -7.55 13.50 -5.16
N LEU A 140 -8.11 12.36 -5.57
CA LEU A 140 -8.53 12.10 -6.96
C LEU A 140 -10.01 12.42 -7.22
N ASN A 141 -10.79 12.69 -6.17
CA ASN A 141 -12.23 12.99 -6.26
C ASN A 141 -12.52 14.49 -6.09
N LYS A 142 -11.49 15.35 -6.15
CA LYS A 142 -11.60 16.82 -6.20
C LYS A 142 -11.53 17.28 -7.64
#